data_AF-A0A7X2PFI3-F1
#
_entry.id   AF-A0A7X2PFI3-F1
#
_cell.length_a   1.000
_cell.length_b   1.000
_cell.length_c   1.000
_cell.angle_alpha   90.00
_cell.angle_beta   90.00
_cell.angle_gamma   90.00
#
_symmetry.space_group_name_H-M   'P 1'
#
loop_
_entity.id
_entity.type
_entity.pdbx_description
1 polymer ?
#
loop_
_entity_poly.entity_id
_entity_poly.type
_entity_poly.pdbx_seq_one_letter_code
_entity_poly.pdbx_strand_id
1 'polypeptide(L)'
;MTRETVSREQVITEAVLEAVGLQPWKEFLSRHLELIVATDFYTVEVWTGRDLQRFMVLFFIELSTRKVEIAGIAQGANGLWMSQIARNLTDAEVRSNAEDAWAAC
;
A
#
# COMPACT_ATOMS: atom_id res chain seq x y z
N MET A 1 -36.18 20.18 7.58
CA MET A 1 -35.53 20.34 8.90
C MET A 1 -35.50 18.98 9.58
N THR A 2 -34.67 18.07 9.09
CA THR A 2 -34.54 16.70 9.60
C THR A 2 -33.46 16.70 10.68
N ARG A 3 -33.87 16.51 11.95
CA ARG A 3 -32.93 16.20 13.04
C ARG A 3 -32.50 14.75 12.86
N GLU A 4 -31.33 14.54 12.26
CA GLU A 4 -30.66 13.25 12.32
C GLU A 4 -30.25 12.99 13.77
N THR A 5 -30.82 11.95 14.37
CA THR A 5 -30.46 11.47 15.70
C THR A 5 -29.15 10.70 15.61
N VAL A 6 -28.04 11.34 15.97
CA VAL A 6 -26.73 10.69 16.10
C VAL A 6 -26.79 9.69 17.26
N SER A 7 -26.41 8.43 17.02
CA SER A 7 -26.40 7.36 18.02
C SER A 7 -25.54 7.76 19.24
N ARG A 8 -25.97 7.39 20.46
CA ARG A 8 -25.21 7.68 21.70
C ARG A 8 -23.78 7.13 21.66
N GLU A 9 -23.55 6.05 20.91
CA GLU A 9 -22.23 5.43 20.72
C GLU A 9 -21.30 6.30 19.88
N GLN A 10 -21.81 6.98 18.86
CA GLN A 10 -21.01 7.92 18.05
C GLN A 10 -20.55 9.12 18.89
N VAL A 11 -21.44 9.66 19.73
CA VAL A 11 -21.10 10.82 20.60
C VAL A 11 -19.98 10.48 21.58
N ILE A 12 -19.98 9.26 22.15
CA ILE A 12 -18.90 8.81 23.04
C ILE A 12 -17.57 8.72 22.29
N THR A 13 -17.59 8.19 21.07
CA THR A 13 -16.39 8.03 20.26
C THR A 13 -15.79 9.38 19.89
N GLU A 14 -16.62 10.34 19.47
CA GLU A 14 -16.19 11.70 19.10
C GLU A 14 -15.60 12.46 20.29
N ALA A 15 -16.24 12.40 21.46
CA ALA A 15 -15.76 13.06 22.67
C ALA A 15 -14.44 12.47 23.17
N VAL A 16 -14.24 11.15 23.04
CA VAL A 16 -12.96 10.49 23.36
C VAL A 16 -11.87 10.92 22.37
N LEU A 17 -12.18 10.96 21.08
CA LEU A 17 -11.25 11.38 20.03
C LEU A 17 -10.79 12.83 20.25
N GLU A 18 -11.72 13.75 20.55
CA GLU A 18 -11.41 15.16 20.84
C GLU A 18 -10.57 15.31 22.12
N ALA A 19 -10.92 14.58 23.20
CA ALA A 19 -10.17 14.64 24.46
C ALA A 19 -8.72 14.13 24.34
N VAL A 20 -8.47 13.18 23.43
CA VAL A 20 -7.13 12.63 23.15
C VAL A 20 -6.45 13.40 21.99
N GLY A 21 -7.13 14.38 21.38
CA GLY A 21 -6.62 15.14 20.25
C GLY A 21 -6.44 14.33 18.96
N LEU A 22 -7.12 13.19 18.87
CA LEU A 22 -7.06 12.29 17.72
C LEU A 22 -8.21 12.59 16.76
N GLN A 23 -7.93 12.58 15.47
CA GLN A 23 -8.97 12.70 14.45
C GLN A 23 -9.66 11.35 14.24
N PRO A 24 -10.97 11.30 13.94
CA PRO A 24 -11.63 10.08 13.53
C PRO A 24 -10.88 9.43 12.35
N TRP A 25 -10.63 8.12 12.42
CA TRP A 25 -9.86 7.40 11.40
C TRP A 25 -10.40 7.60 9.97
N LYS A 26 -11.73 7.68 9.84
CA LYS A 26 -12.40 7.97 8.57
C LYS A 26 -11.99 9.34 8.00
N GLU A 27 -11.89 10.36 8.85
CA GLU A 27 -11.51 11.71 8.44
C GLU A 27 -10.03 11.77 8.07
N PHE A 28 -9.18 11.14 8.88
CA PHE A 28 -7.75 11.00 8.57
C PHE A 28 -7.55 10.36 7.19
N LEU A 29 -8.18 9.21 6.94
CA LEU A 29 -8.10 8.55 5.64
C LEU A 29 -8.62 9.48 4.54
N SER A 30 -9.81 10.08 4.70
CA SER A 30 -10.37 10.96 3.66
C SER A 30 -9.46 12.13 3.26
N ARG A 31 -8.60 12.62 4.16
CA ARG A 31 -7.66 13.71 3.89
C ARG A 31 -6.34 13.23 3.27
N HIS A 32 -5.95 11.98 3.52
CA HIS A 32 -4.61 11.47 3.20
C HIS A 32 -4.60 10.30 2.21
N LEU A 33 -5.77 9.86 1.72
CA LEU A 33 -5.88 8.70 0.80
C LEU A 33 -4.99 8.83 -0.45
N GLU A 34 -4.79 10.04 -0.98
CA GLU A 34 -3.92 10.31 -2.15
C GLU A 34 -2.42 10.28 -1.83
N LEU A 35 -2.05 10.27 -0.54
CA LEU A 35 -0.66 10.27 -0.08
C LEU A 35 -0.28 8.93 0.58
N ILE A 36 -1.24 8.03 0.77
CA ILE A 36 -1.04 6.75 1.44
C ILE A 36 -1.08 5.61 0.44
N VAL A 37 -0.05 4.78 0.53
CA VAL A 37 0.06 3.52 -0.19
C VAL A 37 0.08 2.40 0.87
N ALA A 38 -0.74 1.37 0.67
CA ALA A 38 -0.62 0.15 1.44
C ALA A 38 0.31 -0.84 0.73
N THR A 39 1.00 -1.68 1.51
CA THR A 39 1.92 -2.69 1.00
C THR A 39 1.59 -4.02 1.63
N ASP A 40 1.62 -5.08 0.83
CA ASP A 40 1.33 -6.44 1.29
C ASP A 40 1.99 -7.48 0.38
N PHE A 41 1.89 -8.74 0.78
CA PHE A 41 2.44 -9.89 0.08
C PHE A 41 1.37 -10.90 -0.28
N TYR A 42 1.56 -11.56 -1.42
CA TYR A 42 0.90 -12.83 -1.69
C TYR A 42 1.90 -13.86 -2.19
N THR A 43 1.57 -15.14 -2.03
CA THR A 43 2.39 -16.24 -2.51
C THR A 43 1.82 -16.83 -3.79
N VAL A 44 2.68 -17.10 -4.76
CA VAL A 44 2.35 -17.88 -5.95
C VAL A 44 3.19 -19.14 -5.99
N GLU A 45 2.59 -20.24 -6.38
CA GLU A 45 3.31 -21.49 -6.66
C GLU A 45 3.41 -21.67 -8.17
N VAL A 46 4.63 -21.76 -8.66
CA VAL A 46 4.93 -21.87 -10.08
C VAL A 46 5.61 -23.21 -10.30
N TRP A 47 5.07 -23.99 -11.23
CA TRP A 47 5.74 -25.21 -11.68
C TRP A 47 6.94 -24.83 -12.54
N THR A 48 8.13 -24.90 -11.97
CA THR A 48 9.37 -24.91 -12.76
C THR A 48 9.62 -26.34 -13.19
N GLY A 49 10.12 -26.60 -14.40
CA GLY A 49 10.08 -27.94 -15.02
C GLY A 49 10.65 -29.14 -14.23
N ARG A 50 11.27 -28.91 -13.07
CA ARG A 50 11.72 -29.95 -12.11
C ARG A 50 10.99 -29.95 -10.77
N ASP A 51 10.38 -28.83 -10.36
CA ASP A 51 9.79 -28.70 -9.02
C ASP A 51 8.74 -27.57 -8.93
N LEU A 52 7.84 -27.69 -7.96
CA LEU A 52 6.88 -26.63 -7.62
C LEU A 52 7.57 -25.61 -6.71
N GLN A 53 7.80 -24.41 -7.22
CA GLN A 53 8.50 -23.35 -6.48
C GLN A 53 7.53 -22.29 -6.01
N ARG A 54 7.62 -21.95 -4.72
CA ARG A 54 6.87 -20.86 -4.10
C ARG A 54 7.64 -19.55 -4.22
N PHE A 55 6.95 -18.51 -4.69
CA PHE A 55 7.44 -17.15 -4.74
C PHE A 55 6.53 -16.26 -3.89
N MET A 56 7.14 -15.29 -3.22
CA MET A 56 6.45 -14.15 -2.61
C MET A 56 6.49 -12.98 -3.59
N VAL A 57 5.33 -12.38 -3.80
CA VAL A 57 5.16 -11.16 -4.60
C VAL A 57 4.83 -10.03 -3.65
N LEU A 58 5.67 -9.00 -3.64
CA LEU A 58 5.43 -7.74 -2.93
C LEU A 58 4.73 -6.79 -3.88
N PHE A 59 3.63 -6.19 -3.41
CA PHE A 59 2.90 -5.19 -4.17
C PHE A 59 2.54 -3.99 -3.30
N PHE A 60 2.30 -2.87 -3.97
CA PHE A 60 1.83 -1.63 -3.41
C PHE A 60 0.46 -1.31 -4.01
N ILE A 61 -0.45 -0.81 -3.18
CA ILE A 61 -1.75 -0.32 -3.61
C ILE A 61 -1.93 1.13 -3.17
N GLU A 62 -2.10 2.01 -4.15
CA GLU A 62 -2.50 3.39 -3.90
C GLU A 62 -3.96 3.39 -3.43
N LEU A 63 -4.22 3.90 -2.21
CA LEU A 63 -5.55 3.74 -1.61
C LEU A 63 -6.63 4.60 -2.26
N SER A 64 -6.27 5.75 -2.82
CA SER A 64 -7.16 6.65 -3.57
C SER A 64 -7.68 6.02 -4.86
N THR A 65 -6.78 5.51 -5.70
CA THR A 65 -7.07 5.02 -7.07
C THR A 65 -7.29 3.51 -7.14
N ARG A 66 -6.91 2.78 -6.08
CA ARG A 66 -6.82 1.31 -6.08
C ARG A 66 -5.88 0.74 -7.13
N LYS A 67 -4.96 1.55 -7.66
CA LYS A 67 -3.92 1.10 -8.58
C LYS A 67 -2.94 0.20 -7.82
N VAL A 68 -2.65 -0.96 -8.39
CA VAL A 68 -1.70 -1.93 -7.85
C VAL A 68 -0.41 -1.89 -8.67
N GLU A 69 0.73 -1.83 -8.00
CA GLU A 69 2.05 -1.92 -8.61
C GLU A 69 2.86 -3.04 -7.97
N ILE A 70 3.46 -3.90 -8.79
CA ILE A 70 4.33 -4.98 -8.32
C ILE A 70 5.72 -4.40 -8.08
N ALA A 71 6.22 -4.58 -6.86
CA ALA A 71 7.52 -4.07 -6.46
C ALA A 71 8.64 -5.07 -6.66
N GLY A 72 8.32 -6.36 -6.50
CA GLY A 72 9.31 -7.41 -6.58
C GLY A 72 8.72 -8.79 -6.37
N ILE A 73 9.45 -9.79 -6.88
CA ILE A 73 9.13 -11.20 -6.77
C ILE A 73 10.38 -11.91 -6.27
N ALA A 74 10.26 -12.74 -5.24
CA ALA A 74 11.38 -13.48 -4.67
C ALA A 74 10.96 -14.86 -4.14
N GLN A 75 11.83 -15.86 -4.26
CA GLN A 75 11.62 -17.18 -3.63
C GLN A 75 11.80 -17.14 -2.11
N GLY A 76 12.63 -16.22 -1.61
CA GLY A 76 12.83 -15.97 -0.19
C GLY A 76 12.86 -14.46 0.09
N ALA A 77 11.69 -13.88 0.37
CA ALA A 77 11.60 -12.49 0.77
C ALA A 77 12.12 -12.33 2.22
N ASN A 78 13.36 -11.90 2.36
CA ASN A 78 14.00 -11.63 3.64
C ASN A 78 14.19 -10.12 3.85
N GLY A 79 14.63 -9.73 5.05
CA GLY A 79 14.81 -8.30 5.39
C GLY A 79 15.80 -7.56 4.50
N LEU A 80 16.83 -8.23 3.96
CA LEU A 80 17.80 -7.60 3.05
C LEU A 80 17.18 -7.32 1.68
N TRP A 81 16.44 -8.29 1.14
CA TRP A 81 15.69 -8.12 -0.09
C TRP A 81 14.65 -6.99 0.05
N MET A 82 13.91 -6.97 1.16
CA MET A 82 12.95 -5.90 1.47
C MET A 82 13.60 -4.53 1.52
N SER A 83 14.74 -4.44 2.21
CA SER A 83 15.50 -3.19 2.30
C SER A 83 15.97 -2.71 0.93
N GLN A 84 16.34 -3.64 0.04
CA GLN A 84 16.74 -3.29 -1.33
C GLN A 84 15.56 -2.81 -2.17
N ILE A 85 14.40 -3.47 -2.09
CA ILE A 85 13.19 -3.02 -2.80
C ILE A 85 12.78 -1.63 -2.32
N ALA A 86 12.78 -1.39 -1.00
CA ALA A 86 12.49 -0.08 -0.43
C ALA A 86 13.45 1.01 -0.98
N ARG A 87 14.76 0.72 -1.02
CA ARG A 87 15.74 1.63 -1.62
C ARG A 87 15.41 1.96 -3.07
N ASN A 88 15.18 0.94 -3.89
CA ASN A 88 14.86 1.11 -5.32
C ASN A 88 13.60 1.97 -5.53
N LEU A 89 12.61 1.88 -4.64
CA LEU A 89 11.37 2.66 -4.72
C LEU A 89 11.55 4.12 -4.28
N THR A 90 12.45 4.37 -3.33
CA THR A 90 12.76 5.73 -2.84
C THR A 90 13.81 6.46 -3.67
N ASP A 91 14.52 5.75 -4.56
CA ASP A 91 15.53 6.31 -5.45
C ASP A 91 14.82 7.07 -6.60
N ALA A 92 14.49 8.33 -6.34
CA ALA A 92 13.50 9.12 -7.08
C ALA A 92 13.95 9.62 -8.48
N GLU A 93 14.96 9.03 -9.12
CA GLU A 93 15.59 9.63 -10.31
C GLU A 93 15.69 8.72 -11.56
N VAL A 94 14.73 7.83 -11.81
CA VAL A 94 14.70 7.06 -13.08
C VAL A 94 13.34 7.04 -13.81
N ARG A 95 12.21 7.39 -13.18
CA ARG A 95 10.90 7.22 -13.85
C ARG A 95 10.57 8.28 -14.92
N SER A 96 11.26 9.42 -14.97
CA SER A 96 11.09 10.37 -16.09
C SER A 96 11.71 9.87 -17.40
N ASN A 97 12.58 8.86 -17.35
CA ASN A 97 13.29 8.34 -18.53
C ASN A 97 12.80 6.94 -18.94
N ALA A 98 11.79 6.39 -18.26
CA ALA A 98 11.28 5.05 -18.55
C ALA A 98 10.46 4.99 -19.84
N GLU A 99 9.98 6.12 -20.38
CA GLU A 99 9.37 6.18 -21.72
C GLU A 99 10.41 6.03 -22.85
N ASP A 100 11.69 6.31 -22.59
CA ASP A 100 12.79 6.14 -23.57
C ASP A 100 13.39 4.72 -23.56
N ALA A 101 13.18 3.94 -22.49
CA ALA A 101 13.83 2.64 -22.31
C ALA A 101 13.14 1.48 -23.06
N TRP A 102 11.84 1.61 -23.40
CA TRP A 102 11.13 0.58 -24.18
C TRP A 102 11.44 0.63 -25.69
N ALA A 103 12.14 1.66 -26.17
CA ALA A 103 12.54 1.82 -27.57
C ALA A 103 13.95 1.28 -27.90
N ALA A 104 14.67 0.72 -26.92
CA ALA A 104 16.05 0.25 -27.06
C ALA A 104 16.23 -1.28 -26.95
N CYS A 105 15.14 -2.04 -26.90
CA CYS A 105 15.11 -3.50 -27.08
C CYS A 105 14.25 -3.84 -28.30
#